data_AF-A0A957YYC5-F1
#
_entry.id   AF-A0A957YYC5-F1
#
_cell.length_a   1.000
_cell.length_b   1.000
_cell.length_c   1.000
_cell.angle_alpha   90.00
_cell.angle_beta   90.00
_cell.angle_gamma   90.00
#
_symmetry.space_group_name_H-M   'P 1'
#
loop_
_entity.id
_entity.type
_entity.pdbx_description
1 polymer ?
#
loop_
_entity_poly.entity_id
_entity_poly.type
_entity_poly.pdbx_seq_one_letter_code
_entity_poly.pdbx_strand_id
1 'polypeptide(L)' 'ISEGQAATISVYALSRQEFSGVVDLIVPVSDEGSDLVTYPVTLHFTSESLAGLLPGMTATATFTVTESTASAAD' A
#
# COMPACT_ATOMS: atom_id res chain seq x y z
N ILE A 1 -8.65 3.82 0.94
CA ILE A 1 -7.71 2.79 0.43
C ILE A 1 -8.52 1.54 0.22
N SER A 2 -8.42 0.92 -0.96
CA SER A 2 -9.22 -0.26 -1.34
C SER A 2 -8.37 -1.27 -2.10
N GLU A 3 -8.77 -2.54 -2.07
CA GLU A 3 -8.18 -3.58 -2.93
C GLU A 3 -8.26 -3.17 -4.41
N GLY A 4 -7.21 -3.49 -5.19
CA GLY A 4 -7.08 -3.06 -6.58
C GLY A 4 -6.61 -1.62 -6.77
N GLN A 5 -6.47 -0.82 -5.72
CA GLN A 5 -5.99 0.57 -5.83
C GLN A 5 -4.49 0.61 -6.18
N ALA A 6 -4.13 1.45 -7.16
CA ALA A 6 -2.74 1.67 -7.53
C ALA A 6 -1.96 2.40 -6.43
N ALA A 7 -0.69 2.03 -6.29
CA ALA A 7 0.25 2.64 -5.35
C ALA A 7 1.62 2.83 -5.99
N THR A 8 2.29 3.90 -5.61
CA THR A 8 3.70 4.17 -5.94
C THR A 8 4.56 3.84 -4.73
N ILE A 9 5.58 3.02 -4.91
CA ILE A 9 6.41 2.47 -3.85
C ILE A 9 7.84 2.97 -4.04
N SER A 10 8.40 3.58 -3.01
CA SER A 10 9.80 4.02 -2.96
C SER A 10 10.54 3.24 -1.89
N VAL A 11 11.63 2.57 -2.27
CA VAL A 11 12.44 1.78 -1.33
C VAL A 11 13.65 2.58 -0.88
N TYR A 12 13.84 2.73 0.43
CA TYR A 12 14.86 3.61 0.99
C TYR A 12 16.27 3.27 0.50
N ALA A 13 16.59 1.97 0.43
CA ALA A 13 17.88 1.45 -0.05
C ALA A 13 18.12 1.69 -1.56
N LEU A 14 17.08 2.01 -2.33
CA LEU A 14 17.10 2.21 -3.78
C LEU A 14 16.62 3.63 -4.10
N SER A 15 17.29 4.64 -3.54
CA SER A 15 16.83 6.04 -3.41
C SER A 15 16.59 6.82 -4.73
N ARG A 16 16.54 6.14 -5.88
CA ARG A 16 16.22 6.69 -7.21
C ARG A 16 15.28 5.81 -8.04
N GLN A 17 14.73 4.75 -7.47
CA GLN A 17 13.80 3.87 -8.16
C GLN A 17 12.42 3.96 -7.51
N GLU A 18 11.44 4.22 -8.36
CA GLU A 18 10.03 4.10 -8.01
C GLU A 18 9.50 2.80 -8.62
N PHE A 19 8.74 2.08 -7.81
CA PHE A 19 8.07 0.86 -8.20
C PHE A 19 6.56 1.11 -8.20
N SER A 20 5.89 0.54 -9.19
CA SER A 20 4.43 0.51 -9.26
C SER A 20 3.93 -0.74 -8.54
N GLY A 21 2.81 -0.60 -7.85
CA GLY A 21 2.11 -1.71 -7.25
C GLY A 21 0.62 -1.48 -7.14
N VAL A 22 -0.07 -2.49 -6.65
CA VAL A 22 -1.50 -2.49 -6.41
C VAL A 22 -1.78 -3.06 -5.03
N VAL A 23 -2.81 -2.54 -4.36
CA VAL A 23 -3.30 -3.13 -3.11
C VAL A 23 -3.89 -4.50 -3.39
N ASP A 24 -3.32 -5.52 -2.78
CA ASP A 24 -3.74 -6.91 -2.93
C ASP A 24 -4.73 -7.31 -1.84
N LEU A 25 -4.41 -7.00 -0.58
CA LEU A 25 -5.19 -7.44 0.58
C LEU A 25 -5.13 -6.41 1.71
N ILE A 26 -6.25 -6.23 2.40
CA ILE A 26 -6.35 -5.42 3.62
C ILE A 26 -6.97 -6.29 4.72
N VAL A 27 -6.21 -6.60 5.77
CA VAL A 27 -6.69 -7.44 6.88
C VAL A 27 -6.75 -6.61 8.16
N PRO A 28 -7.89 -6.57 8.87
CA PRO A 28 -7.92 -5.96 10.20
C PRO A 28 -7.12 -6.80 11.18
N VAL A 29 -6.18 -6.17 11.90
CA VAL A 29 -5.62 -6.77 13.12
C VAL A 29 -6.12 -5.97 14.32
N SER A 30 -6.96 -6.61 15.10
CA SER A 30 -7.35 -6.11 16.42
C SER A 30 -6.34 -6.68 17.42
N ASP A 31 -5.56 -5.80 18.02
CA ASP A 31 -4.77 -6.18 19.20
C ASP A 31 -5.69 -5.95 20.41
N GLU A 32 -6.10 -7.03 21.07
CA GLU A 32 -7.11 -7.03 22.16
C GLU A 32 -6.69 -6.18 23.39
N GLY A 33 -5.49 -5.57 23.38
CA GLY A 33 -5.00 -4.68 24.43
C GLY A 33 -4.88 -3.20 24.03
N SER A 34 -5.23 -2.82 22.80
CA SER A 34 -5.01 -1.45 22.30
C SER A 34 -6.27 -0.89 21.62
N ASP A 35 -6.71 0.32 22.02
CA ASP A 35 -7.79 1.08 21.36
C ASP A 35 -7.47 1.49 19.90
N LEU A 36 -6.30 1.08 19.39
CA LEU A 36 -5.82 1.36 18.04
C LEU A 36 -6.05 0.15 17.14
N VAL A 37 -6.96 0.28 16.18
CA VAL A 37 -7.13 -0.71 15.11
C VAL A 37 -6.11 -0.44 14.01
N THR A 38 -5.25 -1.41 13.73
CA THR A 38 -4.29 -1.34 12.63
C THR A 38 -4.75 -2.22 11.49
N TYR A 39 -4.62 -1.72 10.25
CA TYR A 39 -4.97 -2.47 9.04
C TYR A 39 -3.70 -2.67 8.19
N PRO A 40 -2.96 -3.77 8.37
CA PRO A 40 -1.90 -4.13 7.45
C PRO A 40 -2.44 -4.22 6.03
N VAL A 41 -1.71 -3.57 5.12
CA VAL A 41 -1.99 -3.57 3.69
C VAL A 41 -0.88 -4.32 2.99
N THR A 42 -1.26 -5.36 2.24
CA THR A 42 -0.34 -6.08 1.36
C THR A 42 -0.37 -5.44 -0.02
N LEU A 43 0.81 -5.11 -0.56
CA LEU A 43 0.98 -4.57 -1.90
C LEU A 43 1.59 -5.63 -2.83
N HIS A 44 1.06 -5.74 -4.03
CA HIS A 44 1.65 -6.52 -5.11
C HIS A 44 2.39 -5.59 -6.07
N PHE A 45 3.67 -5.86 -6.33
CA PHE A 45 4.46 -5.08 -7.29
C PHE A 45 4.05 -5.41 -8.73
N THR A 46 3.79 -4.38 -9.53
CA THR A 46 3.39 -4.52 -10.95
C THR A 46 4.43 -3.95 -11.92
N SER A 47 5.54 -3.39 -11.41
CA SER A 47 6.69 -2.98 -12.22
C SER A 47 7.31 -4.15 -12.99
N GLU A 48 7.70 -3.91 -14.24
CA GLU A 48 8.34 -4.92 -15.11
C GLU A 48 9.69 -5.41 -14.58
N SER A 49 10.41 -4.56 -13.82
CA SER A 49 11.68 -4.92 -13.21
C SER A 49 11.66 -4.62 -11.71
N LEU A 50 12.07 -5.62 -10.93
CA LEU A 50 12.25 -5.56 -9.48
C LEU A 50 13.73 -5.67 -9.09
N ALA A 51 14.62 -5.28 -10.01
CA ALA A 51 16.05 -5.46 -9.85
C ALA A 51 16.58 -4.77 -8.57
N GLY A 52 17.24 -5.55 -7.72
CA GLY A 52 17.82 -5.06 -6.47
C GLY A 52 16.86 -5.00 -5.28
N LEU A 53 15.58 -5.35 -5.45
CA LEU A 53 14.68 -5.54 -4.32
C LEU A 53 15.00 -6.83 -3.56
N LEU A 54 15.06 -6.73 -2.24
CA LEU A 54 15.28 -7.86 -1.33
C LEU A 54 14.23 -7.82 -0.20
N PRO A 55 13.84 -9.00 0.32
CA PRO A 55 12.94 -9.06 1.47
C PRO A 55 13.56 -8.34 2.68
N GLY A 56 12.72 -7.67 3.47
CA GLY A 56 13.13 -6.93 4.66
C GLY A 56 13.57 -5.48 4.42
N MET A 57 13.58 -5.00 3.17
CA MET A 57 13.84 -3.60 2.88
C MET A 57 12.72 -2.69 3.37
N THR A 58 13.09 -1.52 3.91
CA THR A 58 12.14 -0.48 4.29
C THR A 58 11.71 0.34 3.07
N ALA A 59 10.40 0.57 2.94
CA ALA A 59 9.81 1.30 1.84
C ALA A 59 8.69 2.23 2.33
N THR A 60 8.41 3.25 1.53
CA THR A 60 7.23 4.10 1.65
C THR A 60 6.31 3.85 0.45
N ALA A 61 5.00 3.77 0.70
CA ALA A 61 3.99 3.65 -0.33
C ALA A 61 3.09 4.88 -0.32
N THR A 62 2.88 5.45 -1.50
CA THR A 62 2.00 6.58 -1.75
C THR A 62 0.78 6.09 -2.50
N PHE A 63 -0.39 6.39 -1.95
CA PHE A 63 -1.68 6.01 -2.53
C PHE A 63 -2.38 7.26 -3.04
N THR A 64 -2.79 7.28 -4.31
CA THR A 64 -3.62 8.36 -4.83
C THR A 64 -5.04 8.16 -4.31
N VAL A 65 -5.47 9.03 -3.39
CA VAL A 65 -6.85 9.04 -2.89
C VAL A 65 -7.66 9.94 -3.81
N THR A 66 -8.40 9.33 -4.73
CA THR A 66 -9.55 10.01 -5.33
C THR A 66 -10.63 10.00 -4.26
N GLU A 67 -11.09 11.17 -3.81
CA GLU A 67 -12.26 11.25 -2.97
C GLU A 67 -13.43 10.60 -3.72
N SER A 68 -13.77 9.37 -3.36
CA SER A 68 -15.08 8.82 -3.71
C SER A 68 -16.08 9.67 -2.93
N THR A 69 -16.59 10.71 -3.57
CA THR A 69 -17.83 11.36 -3.14
C THR A 69 -18.89 10.28 -3.14
N ALA A 70 -19.14 9.68 -1.97
CA ALA A 70 -20.28 8.82 -1.75
C ALA A 70 -21.52 9.67 -2.03
N SER A 71 -22.12 9.47 -3.20
CA SER A 71 -23.39 10.08 -3.55
C SER A 71 -24.45 9.50 -2.62
N ALA A 72 -24.76 10.22 -1.54
CA ALA A 72 -25.98 10.04 -0.80
C ALA A 72 -27.14 10.41 -1.74
N ALA A 73 -27.74 9.40 -2.38
CA ALA A 73 -29.05 9.54 -2.97
C ALA A 73 -30.07 9.16 -1.88
N ASP A 74 -30.76 10.19 -1.40
CA ASP A 74 -31.99 10.13 -0.59
C ASP A 74 -33.17 9.63 -1.45
#